data_AF-A0A8S3Q9N1-F1
#
_entry.id   AF-A0A8S3Q9N1-F1
#
_cell.length_a   1.000
_cell.length_b   1.000
_cell.length_c   1.000
_cell.angle_alpha   90.00
_cell.angle_beta   90.00
_cell.angle_gamma   90.00
#
_symmetry.space_group_name_H-M   'P 1'
#
loop_
_entity.id
_entity.type
_entity.pdbx_description
1 polymer ?
#
loop_
_entity_poly.entity_id
_entity_poly.type
_entity_poly.pdbx_seq_one_letter_code
_entity_poly.pdbx_strand_id
1 'polypeptide(L)'
;MPAKNTTKQGNGGKLFSGMCTFIKDKCNDMKDDNMSGNETMEALNECFNKESDKLQDTEKTALNVMTLLMPVLDAFSAHQQSRRDHIRVTGISEVECNEVIIDALMALAKAMKVVLTGKIGDAYRTGKKTPGKNRQVIVKFENRTDRFKFLASRKELKQTEFKDVYVSEDLTPLRFKLFQLERAEGKCLDTESVLDVSDDKSVIQKEVLENENILQFKNIKILTLNVCGLVSKLKNPDFIEFMSLYDVICLTETKIDQYDDVEVNGFKLLPSVIRQNCTSKSGGICVYVKEYICNYVHVRDPFTCSSHCVSWFTIDDKLLFQKTLFGVVYIPPDGSLYSSVDMFNEIENFINESDLQVCLLGDFNAHCSNCNEYVDIDNNILDFCNVPNIEQSLVNNLHILEECGIPVVRQSQDKHKVDKYGKKLLELCRSLELFFVNGRVGNDRDIGLTTCNNSVIDYAIVSPNLFRSIVDFNVLIFDPILSDIHKPICLHLCTNLTCVVDVDLNNSYVNDNDMDNTNDSNIVITLHGESESIVKPIWARDRAPVFTENLDDTSIDELLNKLEDIDPQNTDNVTVNNVVNDCVNIIRNATE
;
A
#
# COMPACT_ATOMS: atom_id res chain seq x y z
N MET A 1 13.55 -19.19 53.73
CA MET A 1 13.50 -17.73 53.50
C MET A 1 13.29 -17.50 52.02
N PRO A 2 12.17 -16.93 51.56
CA PRO A 2 11.91 -16.71 50.14
C PRO A 2 12.20 -15.26 49.70
N ALA A 3 12.43 -15.17 48.38
CA ALA A 3 12.14 -14.08 47.44
C ALA A 3 12.86 -12.72 47.59
N LYS A 4 13.56 -12.34 46.51
CA LYS A 4 13.28 -11.11 45.74
C LYS A 4 13.63 -11.32 44.26
N ASN A 5 12.61 -11.59 43.43
CA ASN A 5 12.64 -11.36 41.98
C ASN A 5 11.87 -10.06 41.73
N THR A 6 12.51 -9.12 41.03
CA THR A 6 11.87 -7.92 40.49
C THR A 6 11.56 -8.16 39.03
N THR A 7 10.28 -8.39 38.71
CA THR A 7 9.76 -8.38 37.34
C THR A 7 9.42 -6.94 36.94
N LYS A 8 9.92 -6.51 35.77
CA LYS A 8 9.47 -5.30 35.09
C LYS A 8 8.13 -5.59 34.42
N GLN A 9 7.14 -4.74 34.70
CA GLN A 9 5.83 -4.71 34.05
C GLN A 9 5.91 -3.91 32.74
N GLY A 10 5.21 -4.40 31.71
CA GLY A 10 4.91 -3.67 30.48
C GLY A 10 3.42 -3.82 30.12
N ASN A 11 2.73 -2.68 30.17
CA ASN A 11 1.56 -2.18 29.42
C ASN A 11 0.33 -3.06 29.10
N GLY A 12 -0.72 -2.89 29.91
CA GLY A 12 -2.12 -3.23 29.61
C GLY A 12 -3.11 -2.08 29.82
N GLY A 13 -2.69 -0.80 29.80
CA GLY A 13 -3.38 0.31 30.48
C GLY A 13 -4.80 0.69 30.02
N LYS A 14 -5.13 0.68 28.71
CA LYS A 14 -6.42 1.24 28.24
C LYS A 14 -7.58 0.25 28.15
N LEU A 15 -7.32 -1.00 27.75
CA LEU A 15 -8.33 -2.07 27.85
C LEU A 15 -8.66 -2.34 29.32
N PHE A 16 -7.64 -2.31 30.18
CA PHE A 16 -7.81 -2.40 31.62
C PHE A 16 -8.53 -1.16 32.18
N SER A 17 -8.40 0.03 31.60
CA SER A 17 -9.15 1.21 32.04
C SER A 17 -10.66 1.11 31.74
N GLY A 18 -11.04 0.77 30.50
CA GLY A 18 -12.45 0.58 30.13
C GLY A 18 -13.09 -0.60 30.87
N MET A 19 -12.37 -1.72 30.95
CA MET A 19 -12.79 -2.90 31.69
C MET A 19 -12.79 -2.65 33.21
N CYS A 20 -11.86 -1.86 33.76
CA CYS A 20 -11.90 -1.44 35.16
C CYS A 20 -13.04 -0.46 35.45
N THR A 21 -13.46 0.35 34.48
CA THR A 21 -14.59 1.28 34.64
C THR A 21 -15.89 0.47 34.63
N PHE A 22 -16.07 -0.42 33.66
CA PHE A 22 -17.19 -1.37 33.61
C PHE A 22 -17.24 -2.31 34.82
N ILE A 23 -16.09 -2.88 35.23
CA ILE A 23 -15.99 -3.70 36.45
C ILE A 23 -16.25 -2.84 37.69
N LYS A 24 -15.82 -1.58 37.75
CA LYS A 24 -16.15 -0.68 38.88
C LYS A 24 -17.64 -0.40 38.93
N ASP A 25 -18.26 -0.10 37.80
CA ASP A 25 -19.69 0.21 37.74
C ASP A 25 -20.53 -1.02 38.10
N LYS A 26 -20.18 -2.20 37.59
CA LYS A 26 -20.80 -3.47 38.00
C LYS A 26 -20.51 -3.86 39.45
N CYS A 27 -19.29 -3.64 39.95
CA CYS A 27 -18.98 -3.86 41.36
C CYS A 27 -19.70 -2.88 42.29
N ASN A 28 -20.03 -1.67 41.81
CA ASN A 28 -20.81 -0.70 42.56
C ASN A 28 -22.29 -1.09 42.57
N ASP A 29 -22.84 -1.55 41.44
CA ASP A 29 -24.20 -2.12 41.37
C ASP A 29 -24.34 -3.36 42.27
N MET A 30 -23.30 -4.20 42.37
CA MET A 30 -23.30 -5.42 43.18
C MET A 30 -23.03 -5.19 44.68
N LYS A 31 -22.58 -4.00 45.11
CA LYS A 31 -22.36 -3.70 46.54
C LYS A 31 -23.66 -3.42 47.30
N ASP A 32 -24.74 -3.14 46.60
CA ASP A 32 -26.06 -2.92 47.20
C ASP A 32 -26.77 -4.24 47.55
N ASP A 33 -26.33 -5.35 46.96
CA ASP A 33 -26.80 -6.70 47.26
C ASP A 33 -25.70 -7.41 48.07
N ASN A 34 -25.97 -7.88 49.30
CA ASN A 34 -25.01 -8.57 50.18
C ASN A 34 -24.50 -9.92 49.61
N MET A 35 -23.90 -9.96 48.42
CA MET A 35 -23.31 -11.13 47.81
C MET A 35 -21.93 -11.43 48.40
N SER A 36 -21.64 -12.71 48.57
CA SER A 36 -20.33 -13.15 49.06
C SER A 36 -19.26 -12.98 47.97
N GLY A 37 -18.00 -12.75 48.37
CA GLY A 37 -16.92 -12.46 47.42
C GLY A 37 -16.65 -13.56 46.38
N ASN A 38 -17.07 -14.80 46.63
CA ASN A 38 -16.99 -15.88 45.64
C ASN A 38 -18.06 -15.73 44.55
N GLU A 39 -19.29 -15.36 44.92
CA GLU A 39 -20.39 -15.15 43.97
C GLU A 39 -20.13 -13.93 43.07
N THR A 40 -19.50 -12.88 43.62
CA THR A 40 -19.06 -11.71 42.83
C THR A 40 -18.01 -12.08 41.79
N MET A 41 -17.04 -12.93 42.15
CA MET A 41 -15.99 -13.36 41.21
C MET A 41 -16.53 -14.27 40.11
N GLU A 42 -17.50 -15.13 40.45
CA GLU A 42 -18.16 -16.01 39.49
C GLU A 42 -19.02 -15.21 38.49
N ALA A 43 -19.80 -14.22 38.98
CA ALA A 43 -20.57 -13.31 38.13
C ALA A 43 -19.69 -12.43 37.22
N LEU A 44 -18.52 -11.99 37.71
CA LEU A 44 -17.55 -11.25 36.89
C LEU A 44 -16.95 -12.12 35.77
N ASN A 45 -16.61 -13.38 36.07
CA ASN A 45 -16.10 -14.31 35.07
C ASN A 45 -17.18 -14.66 34.02
N GLU A 46 -18.43 -14.85 34.46
CA GLU A 46 -19.55 -15.09 33.54
C GLU A 46 -19.80 -13.88 32.62
N CYS A 47 -19.76 -12.66 33.17
CA CYS A 47 -19.90 -11.44 32.37
C CYS A 47 -18.73 -11.25 31.39
N PHE A 48 -17.50 -11.56 31.82
CA PHE A 48 -16.31 -11.49 30.97
C PHE A 48 -16.41 -12.47 29.80
N ASN A 49 -16.80 -13.72 30.08
CA ASN A 49 -16.98 -14.73 29.04
C ASN A 49 -18.09 -14.33 28.06
N LYS A 50 -19.22 -13.80 28.56
CA LYS A 50 -20.34 -13.35 27.72
C LYS A 50 -19.96 -12.20 26.78
N GLU A 51 -19.16 -11.24 27.23
CA GLU A 51 -18.69 -10.16 26.36
C GLU A 51 -17.58 -10.62 25.41
N SER A 52 -16.74 -11.56 25.83
CA SER A 52 -15.77 -12.21 24.94
C SER A 52 -16.48 -12.98 23.81
N ASP A 53 -17.55 -13.71 24.11
CA ASP A 53 -18.34 -14.46 23.13
C ASP A 53 -19.03 -13.52 22.13
N LYS A 54 -19.62 -12.41 22.60
CA LYS A 54 -20.19 -11.38 21.72
C LYS A 54 -19.16 -10.75 20.80
N LEU A 55 -17.95 -10.49 21.29
CA LEU A 55 -16.87 -9.94 20.48
C LEU A 55 -16.47 -10.93 19.37
N GLN A 56 -16.32 -12.21 19.72
CA GLN A 56 -16.02 -13.28 18.76
C GLN A 56 -17.14 -13.44 17.71
N ASP A 57 -18.41 -13.36 18.12
CA ASP A 57 -19.54 -13.41 17.20
C ASP A 57 -19.60 -12.19 16.27
N THR A 58 -19.24 -11.00 16.79
CA THR A 58 -19.16 -9.77 15.98
C THR A 58 -18.02 -9.85 14.97
N GLU A 59 -16.84 -10.31 15.38
CA GLU A 59 -15.69 -10.52 14.49
C GLU A 59 -15.98 -11.56 13.41
N LYS A 60 -16.62 -12.67 13.79
CA LYS A 60 -17.08 -13.72 12.87
C LYS A 60 -18.11 -13.18 11.86
N THR A 61 -19.04 -12.35 12.33
CA THR A 61 -20.04 -11.70 11.46
C THR A 61 -19.38 -10.74 10.48
N ALA A 62 -18.45 -9.90 10.94
CA ALA A 62 -17.68 -8.99 10.08
C ALA A 62 -16.84 -9.76 9.03
N LEU A 63 -16.22 -10.88 9.42
CA LEU A 63 -15.45 -11.74 8.52
C LEU A 63 -16.33 -12.41 7.47
N ASN A 64 -17.52 -12.86 7.86
CA ASN A 64 -18.51 -13.43 6.93
C ASN A 64 -18.99 -12.39 5.93
N VAL A 65 -19.33 -11.17 6.40
CA VAL A 65 -19.72 -10.04 5.54
C VAL A 65 -18.61 -9.69 4.55
N MET A 66 -17.36 -9.64 5.00
CA MET A 66 -16.20 -9.37 4.13
C MET A 66 -16.00 -10.48 3.09
N THR A 67 -16.14 -11.74 3.49
CA THR A 67 -16.00 -12.90 2.58
C THR A 67 -17.10 -12.91 1.51
N LEU A 68 -18.31 -12.49 1.86
CA LEU A 68 -19.42 -12.31 0.92
C LEU A 68 -19.21 -11.11 -0.02
N LEU A 69 -18.56 -10.04 0.46
CA LEU A 69 -18.30 -8.82 -0.31
C LEU A 69 -17.09 -8.92 -1.27
N MET A 70 -16.08 -9.74 -0.96
CA MET A 70 -14.86 -9.81 -1.79
C MET A 70 -15.13 -10.22 -3.25
N PRO A 71 -15.94 -11.26 -3.57
CA PRO A 71 -16.26 -11.60 -4.95
C PRO A 71 -16.97 -10.46 -5.70
N VAL A 72 -17.77 -9.68 -4.99
CA VAL A 72 -18.48 -8.51 -5.53
C VAL A 72 -17.49 -7.38 -5.84
N LEU A 73 -16.55 -7.10 -4.93
CA LEU A 73 -15.46 -6.13 -5.13
C LEU A 73 -14.51 -6.53 -6.26
N ASP A 74 -14.22 -7.82 -6.39
CA ASP A 74 -13.41 -8.39 -7.48
C ASP A 74 -14.11 -8.25 -8.83
N ALA A 75 -15.41 -8.56 -8.88
CA ALA A 75 -16.21 -8.35 -10.09
C ALA A 75 -16.28 -6.87 -10.49
N PHE A 76 -16.40 -5.95 -9.52
CA PHE A 76 -16.34 -4.51 -9.78
C PHE A 76 -14.98 -4.05 -10.30
N SER A 77 -13.89 -4.58 -9.72
CA SER A 77 -12.52 -4.29 -10.12
C SER A 77 -12.23 -4.79 -11.53
N ALA A 78 -12.65 -6.01 -11.86
CA ALA A 78 -12.55 -6.58 -13.20
C ALA A 78 -13.36 -5.78 -14.23
N HIS A 79 -14.57 -5.35 -13.87
CA HIS A 79 -15.41 -4.53 -14.76
C HIS A 79 -14.77 -3.15 -15.01
N GLN A 80 -14.20 -2.49 -14.00
CA GLN A 80 -13.45 -1.24 -14.22
C GLN A 80 -12.16 -1.48 -15.00
N GLN A 81 -11.50 -2.64 -14.83
CA GLN A 81 -10.31 -3.02 -15.58
C GLN A 81 -10.60 -3.14 -17.08
N SER A 82 -11.77 -3.68 -17.46
CA SER A 82 -12.23 -3.71 -18.85
C SER A 82 -12.44 -2.31 -19.45
N ARG A 83 -12.71 -1.30 -18.62
CA ARG A 83 -12.93 0.10 -19.01
C ARG A 83 -11.68 0.97 -18.97
N ARG A 84 -10.52 0.44 -18.55
CA ARG A 84 -9.28 1.23 -18.39
C ARG A 84 -8.80 1.90 -19.67
N ASP A 85 -9.09 1.31 -20.82
CA ASP A 85 -8.67 1.84 -22.12
C ASP A 85 -9.78 2.66 -22.80
N HIS A 86 -10.87 2.95 -22.07
CA HIS A 86 -12.04 3.67 -22.56
C HIS A 86 -12.11 5.10 -22.01
N ILE A 87 -12.67 5.99 -22.82
CA ILE A 87 -13.14 7.33 -22.42
C ILE A 87 -14.58 7.53 -22.90
N ARG A 88 -15.25 8.51 -22.29
CA ARG A 88 -16.59 8.93 -22.66
C ARG A 88 -16.55 10.35 -23.19
N VAL A 89 -17.04 10.54 -24.42
CA VAL A 89 -17.11 11.83 -25.10
C VAL A 89 -18.57 12.21 -25.34
N THR A 90 -18.95 13.42 -24.92
CA THR A 90 -20.30 13.98 -25.08
C THR A 90 -20.22 15.22 -25.96
N GLY A 91 -21.22 15.46 -26.79
CA GLY A 91 -21.30 16.66 -27.63
C GLY A 91 -20.97 16.44 -29.11
N ILE A 92 -20.46 15.27 -29.50
CA ILE A 92 -20.26 14.91 -30.92
C ILE A 92 -21.64 14.78 -31.60
N SER A 93 -21.83 15.47 -32.73
CA SER A 93 -23.05 15.43 -33.55
C SER A 93 -23.54 14.02 -33.83
N GLU A 94 -24.84 13.77 -33.72
CA GLU A 94 -25.44 12.44 -33.83
C GLU A 94 -25.26 11.84 -35.24
N VAL A 95 -24.26 10.97 -35.40
CA VAL A 95 -23.97 10.18 -36.61
C VAL A 95 -23.72 8.73 -36.19
N GLU A 96 -24.28 7.77 -36.92
CA GLU A 96 -24.16 6.32 -36.63
C GLU A 96 -22.94 5.68 -37.31
N CYS A 97 -22.36 6.33 -38.32
CA CYS A 97 -21.19 5.80 -39.03
C CYS A 97 -19.94 5.91 -38.16
N ASN A 98 -19.32 4.77 -37.83
CA ASN A 98 -18.13 4.71 -36.98
C ASN A 98 -16.96 5.52 -37.55
N GLU A 99 -16.74 5.46 -38.87
CA GLU A 99 -15.67 6.24 -39.54
C GLU A 99 -15.82 7.74 -39.30
N VAL A 100 -17.05 8.26 -39.37
CA VAL A 100 -17.34 9.69 -39.12
C VAL A 100 -17.13 10.06 -37.65
N ILE A 101 -17.40 9.13 -36.72
CA ILE A 101 -17.12 9.32 -35.29
C ILE A 101 -15.60 9.38 -35.07
N ILE A 102 -14.85 8.46 -35.68
CA ILE A 102 -13.39 8.42 -35.59
C ILE A 102 -12.79 9.70 -36.18
N ASP A 103 -13.26 10.17 -37.34
CA ASP A 103 -12.80 11.43 -37.93
C ASP A 103 -13.05 12.62 -37.01
N ALA A 104 -14.22 12.68 -36.35
CA ALA A 104 -14.52 13.70 -35.36
C ALA A 104 -13.58 13.62 -34.14
N LEU A 105 -13.22 12.42 -33.70
CA LEU A 105 -12.26 12.21 -32.61
C LEU A 105 -10.84 12.61 -33.01
N MET A 106 -10.43 12.36 -34.25
CA MET A 106 -9.14 12.82 -34.78
C MET A 106 -9.09 14.34 -34.89
N ALA A 107 -10.20 14.99 -35.26
CA ALA A 107 -10.33 16.45 -35.25
C ALA A 107 -10.20 17.01 -33.82
N LEU A 108 -10.81 16.36 -32.83
CA LEU A 108 -10.65 16.72 -31.41
C LEU A 108 -9.20 16.57 -30.94
N ALA A 109 -8.53 15.46 -31.27
CA ALA A 109 -7.12 15.25 -30.92
C ALA A 109 -6.24 16.37 -31.49
N LYS A 110 -6.46 16.74 -32.76
CA LYS A 110 -5.76 17.85 -33.41
C LYS A 110 -6.03 19.19 -32.74
N ALA A 111 -7.28 19.47 -32.37
CA ALA A 111 -7.67 20.69 -31.67
C ALA A 111 -7.02 20.79 -30.28
N MET A 112 -6.85 19.66 -29.59
CA MET A 112 -6.14 19.55 -28.32
C MET A 112 -4.61 19.49 -28.47
N LYS A 113 -4.08 19.55 -29.70
CA LYS A 113 -2.65 19.42 -30.03
C LYS A 113 -2.05 18.08 -29.54
N VAL A 114 -2.87 17.03 -29.50
CA VAL A 114 -2.45 15.68 -29.10
C VAL A 114 -2.06 14.90 -30.35
N VAL A 115 -0.84 14.38 -30.37
CA VAL A 115 -0.37 13.41 -31.38
C VAL A 115 -0.61 12.01 -30.83
N LEU A 116 -1.51 11.27 -31.48
CA LEU A 116 -1.79 9.87 -31.16
C LEU A 116 -0.74 8.98 -31.84
N THR A 117 -0.14 8.07 -31.10
CA THR A 117 0.88 7.14 -31.61
C THR A 117 0.26 5.83 -32.14
N GLY A 118 -0.92 5.46 -31.66
CA GLY A 118 -1.73 4.34 -32.09
C GLY A 118 -3.06 4.77 -32.72
N LYS A 119 -3.88 3.79 -33.14
CA LYS A 119 -5.21 4.09 -33.67
C LYS A 119 -6.22 4.16 -32.54
N ILE A 120 -7.31 4.88 -32.80
CA ILE A 120 -8.54 4.71 -32.03
C ILE A 120 -9.11 3.35 -32.45
N GLY A 121 -9.21 2.43 -31.50
CA GLY A 121 -9.57 1.04 -31.77
C GLY A 121 -11.04 0.89 -32.16
N ASP A 122 -11.95 1.37 -31.31
CA ASP A 122 -13.38 1.35 -31.59
C ASP A 122 -14.08 2.55 -30.92
N ALA A 123 -15.16 3.03 -31.54
CA ALA A 123 -15.98 4.12 -31.03
C ALA A 123 -17.46 3.85 -31.28
N TYR A 124 -18.26 3.85 -30.22
CA TYR A 124 -19.69 3.54 -30.33
C TYR A 124 -20.56 4.43 -29.45
N ARG A 125 -21.78 4.69 -29.91
CA ARG A 125 -22.78 5.48 -29.18
C ARG A 125 -23.38 4.64 -28.06
N THR A 126 -23.67 5.27 -26.93
CA THR A 126 -24.34 4.63 -25.79
C THR A 126 -25.64 5.32 -25.43
N GLY A 127 -26.63 4.52 -25.00
CA GLY A 127 -27.96 4.98 -24.62
C GLY A 127 -28.98 5.01 -25.77
N LYS A 128 -30.23 5.32 -25.41
CA LYS A 128 -31.36 5.42 -26.34
C LYS A 128 -31.35 6.77 -27.07
N LYS A 129 -31.63 6.75 -28.37
CA LYS A 129 -31.71 7.96 -29.19
C LYS A 129 -32.87 8.83 -28.71
N THR A 130 -32.57 10.10 -28.40
CA THR A 130 -33.57 11.07 -27.93
C THR A 130 -33.55 12.27 -28.87
N PRO A 131 -34.71 12.74 -29.39
CA PRO A 131 -34.75 13.91 -30.26
C PRO A 131 -34.08 15.14 -29.62
N GLY A 132 -33.17 15.77 -30.36
CA GLY A 132 -32.48 16.99 -29.90
C GLY A 132 -31.35 16.79 -28.89
N LYS A 133 -31.00 15.54 -28.52
CA LYS A 133 -29.85 15.25 -27.64
C LYS A 133 -28.86 14.29 -28.32
N ASN A 134 -27.60 14.69 -28.39
CA ASN A 134 -26.52 13.84 -28.86
C ASN A 134 -26.21 12.76 -27.82
N ARG A 135 -26.17 11.49 -28.24
CA ARG A 135 -25.76 10.39 -27.37
C ARG A 135 -24.27 10.47 -27.06
N GLN A 136 -23.88 9.93 -25.92
CA GLN A 136 -22.46 9.85 -25.53
C GLN A 136 -21.77 8.78 -26.37
N VAL A 137 -20.53 9.04 -26.75
CA VAL A 137 -19.65 8.09 -27.45
C VAL A 137 -18.68 7.51 -26.45
N ILE A 138 -18.61 6.18 -26.37
CA ILE A 138 -17.50 5.50 -25.72
C ILE A 138 -16.42 5.26 -26.78
N VAL A 139 -15.19 5.61 -26.43
CA VAL A 139 -14.03 5.49 -27.32
C VAL A 139 -13.00 4.60 -26.64
N LYS A 140 -12.58 3.55 -27.33
CA LYS A 140 -11.52 2.64 -26.90
C LYS A 140 -10.23 2.98 -27.63
N PHE A 141 -9.15 3.20 -26.87
CA PHE A 141 -7.81 3.38 -27.44
C PHE A 141 -7.09 2.03 -27.54
N GLU A 142 -6.25 1.87 -28.56
CA GLU A 142 -5.36 0.69 -28.67
C GLU A 142 -4.24 0.71 -27.63
N ASN A 143 -3.78 1.90 -27.26
CA ASN A 143 -2.75 2.08 -26.25
C ASN A 143 -3.22 3.04 -25.14
N ARG A 144 -2.68 2.85 -23.93
CA ARG A 144 -3.06 3.67 -22.77
C ARG A 144 -2.47 5.07 -22.83
N THR A 145 -1.29 5.22 -23.40
CA THR A 145 -0.58 6.49 -23.49
C THR A 145 -1.39 7.54 -24.24
N ASP A 146 -1.98 7.17 -25.38
CA ASP A 146 -2.84 8.04 -26.17
C ASP A 146 -4.13 8.40 -25.43
N ARG A 147 -4.73 7.42 -24.73
CA ARG A 147 -5.88 7.67 -23.87
C ARG A 147 -5.56 8.75 -22.83
N PHE A 148 -4.43 8.62 -22.12
CA PHE A 148 -4.03 9.56 -21.08
C PHE A 148 -3.74 10.94 -21.64
N LYS A 149 -2.98 11.04 -22.73
CA LYS A 149 -2.70 12.31 -23.43
C LYS A 149 -3.99 13.00 -23.87
N PHE A 150 -4.91 12.24 -24.48
CA PHE A 150 -6.20 12.75 -24.93
C PHE A 150 -7.05 13.27 -23.75
N LEU A 151 -7.10 12.53 -22.64
CA LEU A 151 -7.85 12.93 -21.46
C LEU A 151 -7.22 14.14 -20.75
N ALA A 152 -5.89 14.19 -20.63
CA ALA A 152 -5.17 15.28 -19.95
C ALA A 152 -5.38 16.63 -20.66
N SER A 153 -5.35 16.62 -22.00
CA SER A 153 -5.51 17.82 -22.82
C SER A 153 -6.96 18.27 -23.03
N ARG A 154 -7.95 17.60 -22.41
CA ARG A 154 -9.39 17.92 -22.59
C ARG A 154 -9.78 19.37 -22.28
N LYS A 155 -9.02 20.06 -21.42
CA LYS A 155 -9.28 21.47 -21.07
C LYS A 155 -9.04 22.40 -22.24
N GLU A 156 -8.16 22.04 -23.17
CA GLU A 156 -7.83 22.82 -24.37
C GLU A 156 -9.03 22.99 -25.29
N LEU A 157 -9.97 22.03 -25.30
CA LEU A 157 -11.19 22.08 -26.12
C LEU A 157 -12.01 23.35 -25.88
N LYS A 158 -11.99 23.89 -24.65
CA LYS A 158 -12.71 25.12 -24.28
C LYS A 158 -12.30 26.34 -25.11
N GLN A 159 -11.09 26.33 -25.66
CA GLN A 159 -10.53 27.44 -26.45
C GLN A 159 -10.67 27.20 -27.96
N THR A 160 -11.41 26.17 -28.37
CA THR A 160 -11.56 25.76 -29.77
C THR A 160 -13.02 25.80 -30.19
N GLU A 161 -13.30 25.49 -31.46
CA GLU A 161 -14.66 25.30 -31.97
C GLU A 161 -15.42 24.16 -31.26
N PHE A 162 -14.71 23.27 -30.55
CA PHE A 162 -15.27 22.14 -29.82
C PHE A 162 -15.55 22.43 -28.33
N LYS A 163 -15.75 23.69 -27.95
CA LYS A 163 -15.99 24.11 -26.55
C LYS A 163 -17.18 23.41 -25.86
N ASP A 164 -18.14 22.92 -26.64
CA ASP A 164 -19.34 22.22 -26.17
C ASP A 164 -19.16 20.68 -26.11
N VAL A 165 -17.95 20.19 -26.42
CA VAL A 165 -17.57 18.78 -26.31
C VAL A 165 -16.94 18.51 -24.96
N TYR A 166 -17.44 17.50 -24.25
CA TYR A 166 -16.96 17.10 -22.94
C TYR A 166 -16.34 15.71 -23.00
N VAL A 167 -15.10 15.59 -22.50
CA VAL A 167 -14.37 14.33 -22.39
C VAL A 167 -14.24 13.95 -20.92
N SER A 168 -14.50 12.69 -20.59
CA SER A 168 -14.44 12.15 -19.24
C SER A 168 -13.95 10.71 -19.24
N GLU A 169 -13.51 10.22 -18.08
CA GLU A 169 -13.22 8.79 -17.92
C GLU A 169 -14.49 7.96 -18.02
N ASP A 170 -14.38 6.75 -18.61
CA ASP A 170 -15.47 5.79 -18.55
C ASP A 170 -15.42 5.00 -17.24
N LEU A 171 -16.03 5.58 -16.21
CA LEU A 171 -16.16 4.96 -14.89
C LEU A 171 -17.40 4.05 -14.83
N THR A 172 -17.32 3.01 -14.01
CA THR A 172 -18.52 2.26 -13.59
C THR A 172 -19.45 3.17 -12.79
N PRO A 173 -20.77 2.87 -12.72
CA PRO A 173 -21.72 3.68 -11.94
C PRO A 173 -21.30 3.89 -10.48
N LEU A 174 -20.74 2.86 -9.84
CA LEU A 174 -20.23 2.93 -8.47
C LEU A 174 -19.03 3.89 -8.35
N ARG A 175 -18.01 3.74 -9.21
CA ARG A 175 -16.85 4.64 -9.22
C ARG A 175 -17.22 6.07 -9.56
N PHE A 176 -18.18 6.26 -10.45
CA PHE A 176 -18.71 7.58 -10.77
C PHE A 176 -19.40 8.22 -9.55
N LYS A 177 -20.17 7.44 -8.78
CA LYS A 177 -20.79 7.92 -7.53
C LYS A 177 -19.74 8.27 -6.47
N LEU A 178 -18.71 7.46 -6.30
CA LEU A 178 -17.57 7.76 -5.42
C LEU A 178 -16.86 9.05 -5.83
N PHE A 179 -16.57 9.20 -7.12
CA PHE A 179 -15.97 10.42 -7.67
C PHE A 179 -16.86 11.66 -7.48
N GLN A 180 -18.18 11.51 -7.50
CA GLN A 180 -19.11 12.60 -7.20
C GLN A 180 -19.09 12.99 -5.71
N LEU A 181 -19.01 12.00 -4.81
CA LEU A 181 -18.92 12.24 -3.36
C LEU A 181 -17.64 12.99 -3.02
N GLU A 182 -16.49 12.53 -3.54
CA GLU A 182 -15.18 13.20 -3.37
C GLU A 182 -15.22 14.67 -3.83
N ARG A 183 -15.90 14.95 -4.95
CA ARG A 183 -16.10 16.33 -5.44
C ARG A 183 -17.09 17.16 -4.63
N ALA A 184 -18.06 16.53 -4.00
CA ALA A 184 -19.02 17.22 -3.14
C ALA A 184 -18.34 17.64 -1.83
N GLU A 185 -17.52 16.76 -1.25
CA GLU A 185 -16.72 17.04 -0.07
C GLU A 185 -15.68 18.14 -0.33
N GLY A 186 -14.99 18.11 -1.48
CA GLY A 186 -14.04 19.16 -1.87
C GLY A 186 -14.65 20.53 -2.21
N LYS A 187 -15.98 20.62 -2.40
CA LYS A 187 -16.69 21.88 -2.69
C LYS A 187 -17.23 22.57 -1.44
N CYS A 188 -17.19 21.93 -0.28
CA CYS A 188 -17.68 22.51 0.97
C CYS A 188 -16.73 23.55 1.61
N LEU A 189 -15.63 23.91 0.94
CA LEU A 189 -14.63 24.88 1.44
C LEU A 189 -14.56 26.20 0.67
N ASP A 190 -15.40 26.43 -0.35
CA ASP A 190 -15.44 27.73 -1.03
C ASP A 190 -16.56 28.61 -0.48
N THR A 191 -16.28 29.37 0.58
CA THR A 191 -16.99 30.61 0.89
C THR A 191 -16.12 31.81 0.53
N GLU A 192 -15.99 32.10 -0.77
CA GLU A 192 -15.64 33.45 -1.21
C GLU A 192 -16.90 34.33 -1.13
N SER A 193 -17.05 35.02 0.00
CA SER A 193 -17.67 36.34 -0.01
C SER A 193 -17.13 37.22 1.11
N VAL A 194 -16.32 38.21 0.69
CA VAL A 194 -16.10 39.50 1.37
C VAL A 194 -15.21 39.46 2.61
N LEU A 195 -13.91 39.75 2.45
CA LEU A 195 -13.29 41.03 2.85
C LEU A 195 -11.82 41.11 2.43
N ASP A 196 -11.46 42.32 2.02
CA ASP A 196 -10.19 42.79 1.49
C ASP A 196 -9.20 43.00 2.64
N VAL A 197 -8.17 42.14 2.79
CA VAL A 197 -6.94 42.44 3.54
C VAL A 197 -5.75 41.80 2.81
N SER A 198 -4.86 42.67 2.34
CA SER A 198 -3.55 42.39 1.79
C SER A 198 -2.58 41.88 2.86
N ASP A 199 -1.56 41.15 2.40
CA ASP A 199 -0.35 40.71 3.12
C ASP A 199 -0.44 39.47 4.02
N ASP A 200 -0.82 38.31 3.44
CA ASP A 200 -0.34 37.01 3.98
C ASP A 200 -0.44 35.80 3.01
N LYS A 201 -0.46 36.05 1.69
CA LYS A 201 -0.60 34.95 0.70
C LYS A 201 0.60 34.00 0.62
N SER A 202 1.81 34.43 1.01
CA SER A 202 3.01 33.59 0.92
C SER A 202 3.14 32.57 2.04
N VAL A 203 2.60 32.87 3.23
CA VAL A 203 2.61 31.94 4.38
C VAL A 203 1.54 30.86 4.17
N ILE A 204 0.33 31.29 3.81
CA ILE A 204 -0.80 30.39 3.53
C ILE A 204 -0.50 29.47 2.32
N GLN A 205 0.12 29.97 1.25
CA GLN A 205 0.50 29.10 0.12
C GLN A 205 1.58 28.07 0.49
N LYS A 206 2.47 28.39 1.43
CA LYS A 206 3.53 27.48 1.87
C LYS A 206 2.97 26.41 2.81
N GLU A 207 2.10 26.79 3.75
CA GLU A 207 1.39 25.85 4.62
C GLU A 207 0.40 24.96 3.86
N VAL A 208 -0.32 25.48 2.87
CA VAL A 208 -1.22 24.66 2.02
C VAL A 208 -0.42 23.66 1.18
N LEU A 209 0.74 24.05 0.63
CA LEU A 209 1.60 23.15 -0.13
C LEU A 209 2.27 22.11 0.79
N GLU A 210 2.65 22.48 2.00
CA GLU A 210 3.17 21.53 3.01
C GLU A 210 2.06 20.56 3.47
N ASN A 211 0.82 21.03 3.64
CA ASN A 211 -0.34 20.21 4.04
C ASN A 211 -0.85 19.27 2.92
N GLU A 212 -0.83 19.68 1.64
CA GLU A 212 -1.12 18.78 0.51
C GLU A 212 -0.04 17.70 0.36
N ASN A 213 1.22 18.02 0.62
CA ASN A 213 2.30 17.03 0.65
C ASN A 213 2.14 16.05 1.83
N ILE A 214 1.69 16.52 3.00
CA ILE A 214 1.51 15.68 4.21
C ILE A 214 0.41 14.62 4.02
N LEU A 215 -0.70 14.94 3.35
CA LEU A 215 -1.77 13.97 3.01
C LEU A 215 -1.33 12.89 2.01
N GLN A 216 -0.23 13.12 1.28
CA GLN A 216 0.25 12.22 0.23
C GLN A 216 1.07 11.03 0.78
N PHE A 217 1.47 11.06 2.05
CA PHE A 217 2.39 10.07 2.61
C PHE A 217 1.78 8.76 3.05
N LYS A 218 0.51 8.46 2.78
CA LYS A 218 -0.10 7.24 3.34
C LYS A 218 0.74 5.98 3.09
N ASN A 219 1.37 5.89 1.92
CA ASN A 219 2.24 4.76 1.55
C ASN A 219 3.51 5.23 0.81
N ILE A 220 4.61 4.52 1.02
CA ILE A 220 5.83 4.57 0.19
C ILE A 220 5.77 3.46 -0.85
N LYS A 221 6.00 3.81 -2.10
CA LYS A 221 6.08 2.88 -3.23
C LYS A 221 7.53 2.64 -3.61
N ILE A 222 7.96 1.40 -3.53
CA ILE A 222 9.31 0.97 -3.85
C ILE A 222 9.25 0.12 -5.11
N LEU A 223 10.00 0.51 -6.14
CA LEU A 223 10.18 -0.23 -7.38
C LEU A 223 11.52 -0.96 -7.33
N THR A 224 11.58 -2.21 -7.77
CA THR A 224 12.85 -2.85 -8.13
C THR A 224 12.79 -3.54 -9.49
N LEU A 225 13.88 -3.40 -10.25
CA LEU A 225 13.97 -3.85 -11.63
C LEU A 225 15.43 -4.07 -12.03
N ASN A 226 15.75 -5.27 -12.53
CA ASN A 226 16.93 -5.45 -13.37
C ASN A 226 16.67 -4.78 -14.72
N VAL A 227 17.32 -3.64 -14.97
CA VAL A 227 17.08 -2.79 -16.15
C VAL A 227 17.89 -3.20 -17.37
N CYS A 228 18.82 -4.14 -17.21
CA CYS A 228 19.71 -4.62 -18.26
C CYS A 228 20.54 -3.53 -18.97
N GLY A 229 20.69 -2.34 -18.38
CA GLY A 229 21.48 -1.21 -18.88
C GLY A 229 20.71 0.10 -18.79
N LEU A 230 21.07 0.97 -17.85
CA LEU A 230 20.28 2.14 -17.46
C LEU A 230 20.31 3.28 -18.48
N VAL A 231 21.47 3.60 -19.05
CA VAL A 231 21.67 4.78 -19.93
C VAL A 231 20.77 4.73 -21.16
N SER A 232 20.52 3.55 -21.72
CA SER A 232 19.60 3.41 -22.86
C SER A 232 18.15 3.64 -22.46
N LYS A 233 17.74 3.20 -21.26
CA LYS A 233 16.38 3.36 -20.75
C LYS A 233 16.07 4.80 -20.36
N LEU A 234 17.01 5.53 -19.75
CA LEU A 234 16.84 6.95 -19.39
C LEU A 234 16.63 7.87 -20.60
N LYS A 235 17.01 7.46 -21.81
CA LYS A 235 16.71 8.22 -23.04
C LYS A 235 15.23 8.16 -23.42
N ASN A 236 14.46 7.24 -22.85
CA ASN A 236 13.04 7.09 -23.12
C ASN A 236 12.20 7.84 -22.06
N PRO A 237 11.41 8.85 -22.46
CA PRO A 237 10.56 9.58 -21.52
C PRO A 237 9.52 8.70 -20.83
N ASP A 238 9.04 7.62 -21.48
CA ASP A 238 8.06 6.70 -20.87
C ASP A 238 8.68 5.94 -19.68
N PHE A 239 9.99 5.66 -19.73
CA PHE A 239 10.71 5.06 -18.61
C PHE A 239 10.83 6.02 -17.43
N ILE A 240 11.11 7.31 -17.70
CA ILE A 240 11.17 8.36 -16.68
C ILE A 240 9.77 8.60 -16.07
N GLU A 241 8.73 8.65 -16.90
CA GLU A 241 7.35 8.76 -16.43
C GLU A 241 6.98 7.57 -15.55
N PHE A 242 7.34 6.35 -15.96
CA PHE A 242 7.15 5.15 -15.15
C PHE A 242 7.89 5.23 -13.80
N MET A 243 9.16 5.64 -13.80
CA MET A 243 9.94 5.87 -12.58
C MET A 243 9.25 6.87 -11.63
N SER A 244 8.66 7.94 -12.16
CA SER A 244 8.02 9.01 -11.36
C SER A 244 6.85 8.52 -10.50
N LEU A 245 6.28 7.36 -10.82
CA LEU A 245 5.18 6.74 -10.07
C LEU A 245 5.61 6.18 -8.71
N TYR A 246 6.92 6.07 -8.46
CA TYR A 246 7.51 5.44 -7.28
C TYR A 246 8.37 6.42 -6.49
N ASP A 247 8.56 6.14 -5.21
CA ASP A 247 9.26 7.02 -4.28
C ASP A 247 10.70 6.57 -4.08
N VAL A 248 10.94 5.26 -4.08
CA VAL A 248 12.26 4.64 -4.08
C VAL A 248 12.35 3.69 -5.27
N ILE A 249 13.45 3.77 -6.02
CA ILE A 249 13.65 2.97 -7.24
C ILE A 249 15.00 2.28 -7.16
N CYS A 250 14.97 0.96 -7.13
CA CYS A 250 16.11 0.08 -6.92
C CYS A 250 16.43 -0.68 -8.22
N LEU A 251 17.44 -0.22 -8.96
CA LEU A 251 17.79 -0.75 -10.27
C LEU A 251 19.04 -1.61 -10.21
N THR A 252 19.01 -2.77 -10.88
CA THR A 252 20.15 -3.70 -11.01
C THR A 252 20.53 -3.89 -12.48
N GLU A 253 21.74 -4.41 -12.74
CA GLU A 253 22.41 -4.38 -14.05
C GLU A 253 22.36 -3.01 -14.72
N THR A 254 22.69 -1.96 -13.99
CA THR A 254 22.64 -0.60 -14.53
C THR A 254 23.69 -0.39 -15.62
N LYS A 255 24.79 -1.16 -15.61
CA LYS A 255 25.88 -1.12 -16.60
C LYS A 255 26.42 0.31 -16.79
N ILE A 256 26.52 1.06 -15.69
CA ILE A 256 27.04 2.43 -15.69
C ILE A 256 28.49 2.50 -15.19
N ASP A 257 29.19 3.56 -15.58
CA ASP A 257 30.49 4.01 -15.07
C ASP A 257 30.45 5.49 -14.62
N GLN A 258 31.59 6.01 -14.18
CA GLN A 258 31.72 7.39 -13.67
C GLN A 258 31.52 8.50 -14.70
N TYR A 259 31.42 8.17 -15.99
CA TYR A 259 31.27 9.14 -17.08
C TYR A 259 29.83 9.18 -17.62
N ASP A 260 28.97 8.26 -17.19
CA ASP A 260 27.58 8.23 -17.62
C ASP A 260 26.75 9.27 -16.86
N ASP A 261 25.95 10.05 -17.60
CA ASP A 261 24.94 10.94 -17.03
C ASP A 261 23.68 10.13 -16.72
N VAL A 262 23.35 10.07 -15.43
CA VAL A 262 22.27 9.26 -14.88
C VAL A 262 21.37 10.08 -13.96
N GLU A 263 21.39 11.41 -14.10
CA GLU A 263 20.52 12.29 -13.33
C GLU A 263 19.06 12.15 -13.79
N VAL A 264 18.13 12.15 -12.82
CA VAL A 264 16.70 12.07 -13.07
C VAL A 264 16.02 13.15 -12.24
N ASN A 265 15.34 14.08 -12.91
CA ASN A 265 14.68 15.21 -12.24
C ASN A 265 13.71 14.75 -11.15
N GLY A 266 13.80 15.38 -9.97
CA GLY A 266 12.96 15.07 -8.80
C GLY A 266 13.44 13.85 -7.98
N PHE A 267 14.54 13.22 -8.40
CA PHE A 267 15.18 12.12 -7.67
C PHE A 267 16.61 12.47 -7.31
N LYS A 268 16.98 12.09 -6.08
CA LYS A 268 18.36 12.02 -5.65
C LYS A 268 18.86 10.59 -5.87
N LEU A 269 19.93 10.46 -6.64
CA LEU A 269 20.69 9.22 -6.73
C LEU A 269 21.49 9.04 -5.43
N LEU A 270 21.24 7.95 -4.72
CA LEU A 270 22.05 7.58 -3.58
C LEU A 270 23.47 7.23 -4.03
N PRO A 271 24.52 7.58 -3.26
CA PRO A 271 25.87 7.14 -3.53
C PRO A 271 25.91 5.62 -3.70
N SER A 272 26.05 5.18 -4.94
CA SER A 272 26.31 3.78 -5.26
C SER A 272 27.79 3.60 -5.51
N VAL A 273 28.28 2.36 -5.45
CA VAL A 273 29.61 2.02 -5.93
C VAL A 273 29.61 2.17 -7.45
N ILE A 274 29.75 3.41 -7.93
CA ILE A 274 30.00 3.69 -9.33
C ILE A 274 31.38 3.13 -9.63
N ARG A 275 31.42 2.13 -10.50
CA ARG A 275 32.66 1.41 -10.73
C ARG A 275 33.64 2.29 -11.47
N GLN A 276 34.85 2.37 -10.92
CA GLN A 276 35.95 3.07 -11.52
C GLN A 276 36.73 2.12 -12.44
N ASN A 277 37.21 2.61 -13.59
CA ASN A 277 38.17 1.92 -14.46
C ASN A 277 37.75 0.52 -14.96
N CYS A 278 36.46 0.29 -15.24
CA CYS A 278 36.01 -0.97 -15.82
C CYS A 278 36.30 -1.05 -17.32
N THR A 279 36.90 -2.15 -17.77
CA THR A 279 37.09 -2.44 -19.21
C THR A 279 35.81 -2.84 -19.92
N SER A 280 34.78 -3.26 -19.17
CA SER A 280 33.45 -3.57 -19.69
C SER A 280 32.36 -3.15 -18.71
N LYS A 281 31.24 -2.63 -19.25
CA LYS A 281 30.04 -2.25 -18.49
C LYS A 281 29.13 -3.48 -18.28
N SER A 282 29.47 -4.38 -17.36
CA SER A 282 28.60 -5.50 -16.89
C SER A 282 27.86 -5.11 -15.60
N GLY A 283 26.94 -5.85 -14.97
CA GLY A 283 26.43 -5.59 -13.58
C GLY A 283 26.04 -4.14 -13.18
N GLY A 284 26.15 -3.81 -11.88
CA GLY A 284 25.90 -2.46 -11.32
C GLY A 284 24.53 -2.28 -10.65
N ILE A 285 24.47 -1.42 -9.63
CA ILE A 285 23.26 -1.15 -8.82
C ILE A 285 23.08 0.36 -8.69
N CYS A 286 21.86 0.87 -8.79
CA CYS A 286 21.52 2.26 -8.52
C CYS A 286 20.26 2.35 -7.67
N VAL A 287 20.22 3.31 -6.75
CA VAL A 287 19.05 3.60 -5.94
C VAL A 287 18.68 5.07 -6.10
N TYR A 288 17.52 5.34 -6.67
CA TYR A 288 16.95 6.68 -6.73
C TYR A 288 15.92 6.84 -5.63
N VAL A 289 15.92 8.01 -4.99
CA VAL A 289 15.00 8.36 -3.92
C VAL A 289 14.40 9.72 -4.26
N LYS A 290 13.08 9.84 -4.22
CA LYS A 290 12.44 11.14 -4.43
C LYS A 290 12.96 12.14 -3.41
N GLU A 291 13.22 13.36 -3.87
CA GLU A 291 13.85 14.40 -3.06
C GLU A 291 13.12 14.66 -1.74
N TYR A 292 11.79 14.63 -1.76
CA TYR A 292 10.97 14.90 -0.58
C TYR A 292 11.08 13.85 0.53
N ILE A 293 11.43 12.60 0.24
CA ILE A 293 11.71 11.59 1.28
C ILE A 293 13.20 11.41 1.59
N CYS A 294 14.10 12.08 0.85
CA CYS A 294 15.52 11.85 0.98
C CYS A 294 16.06 12.13 2.40
N ASN A 295 15.43 13.03 3.16
CA ASN A 295 15.83 13.33 4.54
C ASN A 295 15.63 12.17 5.52
N TYR A 296 14.82 11.16 5.14
CA TYR A 296 14.57 9.96 5.93
C TYR A 296 15.39 8.76 5.46
N VAL A 297 16.17 8.92 4.37
CA VAL A 297 16.95 7.85 3.76
C VAL A 297 18.44 8.09 3.97
N HIS A 298 19.08 7.14 4.65
CA HIS A 298 20.50 7.22 4.99
C HIS A 298 21.27 6.09 4.35
N VAL A 299 22.25 6.43 3.51
CA VAL A 299 23.15 5.44 2.90
C VAL A 299 24.05 4.84 3.96
N ARG A 300 24.22 3.52 3.95
CA ARG A 300 25.23 2.84 4.78
C ARG A 300 26.53 2.79 4.00
N ASP A 301 27.63 3.00 4.72
CA ASP A 301 28.95 3.18 4.11
C ASP A 301 29.27 2.02 3.14
N PRO A 302 29.42 2.29 1.83
CA PRO A 302 29.72 1.27 0.84
C PRO A 302 31.09 0.60 1.06
N PHE A 303 31.97 1.15 1.91
CA PHE A 303 33.29 0.60 2.18
C PHE A 303 33.32 -0.45 3.30
N THR A 304 32.25 -0.61 4.09
CA THR A 304 32.19 -1.66 5.13
C THR A 304 31.72 -3.00 4.60
N CYS A 305 31.02 -3.03 3.45
CA CYS A 305 30.65 -4.27 2.76
C CYS A 305 31.56 -4.48 1.55
N SER A 306 32.39 -5.52 1.57
CA SER A 306 33.32 -5.86 0.49
C SER A 306 32.63 -6.25 -0.82
N SER A 307 31.36 -6.61 -0.79
CA SER A 307 30.64 -7.07 -1.97
C SER A 307 29.99 -5.94 -2.76
N HIS A 308 30.35 -5.85 -4.04
CA HIS A 308 29.65 -5.02 -5.03
C HIS A 308 28.26 -5.58 -5.42
N CYS A 309 27.75 -6.57 -4.67
CA CYS A 309 26.48 -7.23 -4.97
C CYS A 309 25.29 -6.65 -4.20
N VAL A 310 25.51 -5.79 -3.19
CA VAL A 310 24.42 -5.10 -2.48
C VAL A 310 24.69 -3.62 -2.30
N SER A 311 23.65 -2.79 -2.50
CA SER A 311 23.63 -1.40 -2.08
C SER A 311 22.75 -1.24 -0.85
N TRP A 312 23.36 -0.78 0.26
CA TRP A 312 22.70 -0.68 1.57
C TRP A 312 22.28 0.75 1.89
N PHE A 313 21.04 0.91 2.34
CA PHE A 313 20.54 2.14 2.92
C PHE A 313 19.53 1.85 4.03
N THR A 314 19.24 2.82 4.89
CA THR A 314 18.19 2.71 5.90
C THR A 314 17.11 3.74 5.66
N ILE A 315 15.87 3.40 5.95
CA ILE A 315 14.78 4.36 6.10
C ILE A 315 14.44 4.48 7.58
N ASP A 316 14.37 5.71 8.09
CA ASP A 316 14.11 5.99 9.50
C ASP A 316 12.66 5.69 9.94
N ASP A 317 12.51 5.49 11.24
CA ASP A 317 11.24 5.29 11.98
C ASP A 317 10.35 6.54 12.07
N LYS A 318 10.85 7.69 11.62
CA LYS A 318 10.02 8.88 11.39
C LYS A 318 9.15 8.74 10.16
N LEU A 319 9.62 7.97 9.18
CA LEU A 319 8.92 7.74 7.92
C LEU A 319 8.23 6.37 7.92
N LEU A 320 8.91 5.32 8.39
CA LEU A 320 8.31 3.99 8.59
C LEU A 320 7.95 3.80 10.07
N PHE A 321 7.21 2.76 10.44
CA PHE A 321 6.94 2.46 11.87
C PHE A 321 8.17 2.00 12.66
N GLN A 322 9.23 1.64 11.95
CA GLN A 322 10.47 1.13 12.52
C GLN A 322 11.62 1.40 11.55
N LYS A 323 12.80 1.70 12.11
CA LYS A 323 14.00 1.89 11.30
C LYS A 323 14.34 0.59 10.58
N THR A 324 14.41 0.66 9.27
CA THR A 324 14.52 -0.53 8.41
C THR A 324 15.76 -0.41 7.52
N LEU A 325 16.57 -1.47 7.52
CA LEU A 325 17.70 -1.67 6.62
C LEU A 325 17.22 -2.25 5.30
N PHE A 326 17.51 -1.57 4.21
CA PHE A 326 17.25 -2.00 2.85
C PHE A 326 18.54 -2.44 2.18
N GLY A 327 18.50 -3.60 1.54
CA GLY A 327 19.57 -4.11 0.69
C GLY A 327 19.08 -4.30 -0.74
N VAL A 328 19.60 -3.53 -1.69
CA VAL A 328 19.33 -3.73 -3.12
C VAL A 328 20.35 -4.70 -3.67
N VAL A 329 19.92 -5.90 -4.04
CA VAL A 329 20.76 -7.05 -4.33
C VAL A 329 20.84 -7.31 -5.82
N TYR A 330 22.06 -7.53 -6.32
CA TYR A 330 22.35 -8.12 -7.62
C TYR A 330 23.42 -9.19 -7.46
N ILE A 331 23.01 -10.45 -7.43
CA ILE A 331 23.94 -11.59 -7.46
C ILE A 331 24.18 -11.97 -8.93
N PRO A 332 25.43 -11.99 -9.44
CA PRO A 332 25.71 -12.44 -10.79
C PRO A 332 25.25 -13.88 -11.04
N PRO A 333 24.80 -14.24 -12.24
CA PRO A 333 24.38 -15.62 -12.56
C PRO A 333 25.48 -16.65 -12.27
N ASP A 334 25.09 -17.86 -11.86
CA ASP A 334 26.02 -18.97 -11.58
C ASP A 334 26.88 -19.27 -12.80
N GLY A 335 28.19 -19.42 -12.59
CA GLY A 335 29.18 -19.63 -13.65
C GLY A 335 29.64 -18.35 -14.36
N SER A 336 29.11 -17.17 -14.02
CA SER A 336 29.69 -15.92 -14.50
C SER A 336 31.05 -15.62 -13.81
N LEU A 337 31.91 -14.82 -14.45
CA LEU A 337 33.25 -14.50 -13.95
C LEU A 337 33.25 -13.91 -12.54
N TYR A 338 32.19 -13.18 -12.20
CA TYR A 338 32.04 -12.47 -10.93
C TYR A 338 31.16 -13.25 -9.95
N SER A 339 30.70 -14.45 -10.32
CA SER A 339 29.80 -15.25 -9.49
C SER A 339 30.56 -15.85 -8.30
N SER A 340 30.05 -15.66 -7.09
CA SER A 340 30.58 -16.30 -5.89
C SER A 340 29.45 -16.65 -4.94
N VAL A 341 29.53 -17.84 -4.36
CA VAL A 341 28.58 -18.32 -3.36
C VAL A 341 28.74 -17.58 -2.04
N ASP A 342 29.93 -17.05 -1.79
CA ASP A 342 30.25 -16.34 -0.55
C ASP A 342 29.54 -14.99 -0.46
N MET A 343 28.98 -14.48 -1.57
CA MET A 343 28.15 -13.27 -1.56
C MET A 343 26.96 -13.38 -0.63
N PHE A 344 26.34 -14.57 -0.51
CA PHE A 344 25.26 -14.78 0.45
C PHE A 344 25.77 -14.69 1.89
N ASN A 345 26.97 -15.22 2.17
CA ASN A 345 27.58 -15.10 3.51
C ASN A 345 27.95 -13.65 3.83
N GLU A 346 28.38 -12.85 2.83
CA GLU A 346 28.67 -11.43 3.02
C GLU A 346 27.40 -10.63 3.37
N ILE A 347 26.28 -10.93 2.70
CA ILE A 347 24.97 -10.35 3.03
C ILE A 347 24.55 -10.75 4.44
N GLU A 348 24.69 -12.03 4.78
CA GLU A 348 24.33 -12.57 6.08
C GLU A 348 25.13 -11.93 7.21
N ASN A 349 26.45 -11.83 7.06
CA ASN A 349 27.33 -11.20 8.04
C ASN A 349 26.98 -9.72 8.25
N PHE A 350 26.71 -8.98 7.18
CA PHE A 350 26.34 -7.56 7.29
C PHE A 350 25.00 -7.36 8.02
N ILE A 351 24.02 -8.23 7.76
CA ILE A 351 22.75 -8.20 8.48
C ILE A 351 22.93 -8.56 9.95
N ASN A 352 23.72 -9.58 10.27
CA ASN A 352 24.00 -9.98 11.65
C ASN A 352 24.69 -8.89 12.49
N GLU A 353 25.42 -7.98 11.85
CA GLU A 353 26.01 -6.80 12.51
C GLU A 353 24.98 -5.67 12.77
N SER A 354 23.74 -5.83 12.31
CA SER A 354 22.68 -4.82 12.38
C SER A 354 21.47 -5.32 13.17
N ASP A 355 21.09 -4.60 14.23
CA ASP A 355 19.86 -4.88 15.01
C ASP A 355 18.56 -4.34 14.35
N LEU A 356 18.61 -4.02 13.06
CA LEU A 356 17.50 -3.42 12.33
C LEU A 356 16.62 -4.45 11.64
N GLN A 357 15.37 -4.07 11.39
CA GLN A 357 14.48 -4.82 10.51
C GLN A 357 15.00 -4.75 9.08
N VAL A 358 14.89 -5.84 8.32
CA VAL A 358 15.56 -5.98 7.02
C VAL A 358 14.56 -6.13 5.89
N CYS A 359 14.82 -5.44 4.78
CA CYS A 359 14.12 -5.60 3.51
C CYS A 359 15.16 -5.74 2.36
N LEU A 360 15.31 -6.93 1.81
CA LEU A 360 16.13 -7.19 0.64
C LEU A 360 15.27 -7.16 -0.63
N LEU A 361 15.77 -6.53 -1.67
CA LEU A 361 15.08 -6.30 -2.94
C LEU A 361 16.05 -6.50 -4.10
N GLY A 362 15.64 -7.17 -5.18
CA GLY A 362 16.41 -7.19 -6.42
C GLY A 362 16.61 -8.59 -6.97
N ASP A 363 17.63 -8.74 -7.82
CA ASP A 363 17.91 -9.94 -8.61
C ASP A 363 18.95 -10.82 -7.90
N PHE A 364 18.48 -11.95 -7.37
CA PHE A 364 19.33 -12.89 -6.66
C PHE A 364 19.90 -13.98 -7.56
N ASN A 365 19.47 -14.06 -8.83
CA ASN A 365 19.79 -15.16 -9.74
C ASN A 365 19.67 -16.55 -9.06
N ALA A 366 18.69 -16.71 -8.18
CA ALA A 366 18.54 -17.86 -7.29
C ALA A 366 17.17 -18.51 -7.48
N HIS A 367 17.14 -19.77 -7.90
CA HIS A 367 15.88 -20.50 -8.08
C HIS A 367 15.47 -21.17 -6.77
N CYS A 368 14.43 -20.67 -6.10
CA CYS A 368 13.95 -21.21 -4.83
C CYS A 368 12.70 -22.10 -4.97
N SER A 369 12.05 -22.12 -6.14
CA SER A 369 10.79 -22.85 -6.39
C SER A 369 9.77 -22.63 -5.27
N ASN A 370 9.11 -23.68 -4.76
CA ASN A 370 8.21 -23.65 -3.60
C ASN A 370 8.88 -24.09 -2.28
N CYS A 371 10.22 -24.06 -2.19
CA CYS A 371 10.88 -24.42 -0.94
C CYS A 371 10.69 -23.33 0.13
N ASN A 372 10.41 -23.79 1.35
CA ASN A 372 10.19 -22.95 2.52
C ASN A 372 11.50 -22.34 3.04
N GLU A 373 11.42 -21.06 3.42
CA GLU A 373 12.45 -20.25 4.07
C GLU A 373 12.58 -20.47 5.58
N TYR A 374 11.79 -21.39 6.14
CA TYR A 374 11.82 -21.76 7.55
C TYR A 374 12.12 -23.25 7.70
N VAL A 375 12.41 -23.68 8.93
CA VAL A 375 12.67 -25.09 9.25
C VAL A 375 11.38 -25.72 9.75
N ASP A 376 10.89 -26.74 9.04
CA ASP A 376 9.84 -27.61 9.55
C ASP A 376 10.41 -28.44 10.70
N ILE A 377 10.07 -28.06 11.94
CA ILE A 377 10.40 -28.86 13.12
C ILE A 377 9.56 -30.14 13.08
N ASP A 378 10.21 -31.30 13.10
CA ASP A 378 9.50 -32.58 13.17
C ASP A 378 8.68 -32.65 14.46
N ASN A 379 7.40 -33.00 14.35
CA ASN A 379 6.51 -33.23 15.49
C ASN A 379 7.11 -34.22 16.50
N ASN A 380 7.87 -35.21 16.04
CA ASN A 380 8.56 -36.15 16.92
C ASN A 380 9.60 -35.47 17.83
N ILE A 381 10.24 -34.40 17.36
CA ILE A 381 11.21 -33.61 18.16
C ILE A 381 10.46 -32.73 19.16
N LEU A 382 9.35 -32.10 18.75
CA LEU A 382 8.51 -31.32 19.65
C LEU A 382 7.94 -32.19 20.78
N ASP A 383 7.43 -33.37 20.42
CA ASP A 383 6.93 -34.38 21.36
C ASP A 383 8.04 -34.87 22.31
N PHE A 384 9.24 -35.12 21.79
CA PHE A 384 10.39 -35.54 22.61
C PHE A 384 10.83 -34.47 23.59
N CYS A 385 10.81 -33.19 23.19
CA CYS A 385 11.17 -32.07 24.02
C CYS A 385 10.06 -31.65 25.01
N ASN A 386 8.88 -32.29 24.95
CA ASN A 386 7.71 -31.94 25.74
C ASN A 386 7.30 -30.46 25.58
N VAL A 387 7.57 -29.92 24.40
CA VAL A 387 7.26 -28.54 24.06
C VAL A 387 5.76 -28.49 23.72
N PRO A 388 4.94 -27.68 24.40
CA PRO A 388 3.52 -27.56 24.08
C PRO A 388 3.33 -27.21 22.59
N ASN A 389 2.30 -27.76 21.95
CA ASN A 389 1.95 -27.55 20.53
C ASN A 389 1.82 -26.07 20.06
N ILE A 390 1.94 -25.12 20.99
CA ILE A 390 1.85 -23.67 20.76
C ILE A 390 3.19 -23.08 20.25
N GLU A 391 4.33 -23.78 20.35
CA GLU A 391 5.63 -23.14 20.13
C GLU A 391 6.22 -23.23 18.72
N GLN A 392 5.69 -24.04 17.80
CA GLN A 392 6.30 -24.16 16.47
C GLN A 392 6.21 -22.87 15.63
N SER A 393 5.09 -22.12 15.75
CA SER A 393 4.94 -20.82 15.09
C SER A 393 5.67 -19.68 15.82
N LEU A 394 6.01 -19.88 17.10
CA LEU A 394 6.82 -18.95 17.90
C LEU A 394 8.31 -19.09 17.58
N VAL A 395 8.80 -20.32 17.38
CA VAL A 395 10.23 -20.60 17.11
C VAL A 395 10.69 -19.99 15.78
N ASN A 396 9.82 -19.92 14.78
CA ASN A 396 10.15 -19.39 13.45
C ASN A 396 9.47 -18.04 13.16
N ASN A 397 8.94 -17.34 14.17
CA ASN A 397 8.17 -16.10 13.98
C ASN A 397 6.99 -16.20 12.97
N LEU A 398 6.53 -17.43 12.67
CA LEU A 398 5.43 -17.69 11.73
C LEU A 398 4.10 -17.13 12.24
N HIS A 399 3.92 -17.06 13.57
CA HIS A 399 2.73 -16.47 14.19
C HIS A 399 2.49 -15.04 13.70
N ILE A 400 3.55 -14.27 13.40
CA ILE A 400 3.42 -12.89 12.88
C ILE A 400 2.77 -12.91 11.50
N LEU A 401 3.10 -13.88 10.66
CA LEU A 401 2.46 -14.04 9.35
C LEU A 401 0.99 -14.38 9.52
N GLU A 402 0.67 -15.32 10.42
CA GLU A 402 -0.69 -15.74 10.73
C GLU A 402 -1.53 -14.58 11.29
N GLU A 403 -0.99 -13.81 12.25
CA GLU A 403 -1.60 -12.59 12.79
C GLU A 403 -1.90 -11.55 11.70
N CYS A 404 -1.03 -11.43 10.70
CA CYS A 404 -1.21 -10.52 9.58
C CYS A 404 -2.14 -11.10 8.48
N GLY A 405 -2.66 -12.31 8.66
CA GLY A 405 -3.46 -13.00 7.64
C GLY A 405 -2.67 -13.35 6.38
N ILE A 406 -1.35 -13.51 6.50
CA ILE A 406 -0.41 -13.84 5.43
C ILE A 406 -0.21 -15.36 5.40
N PRO A 407 -0.33 -16.03 4.24
CA PRO A 407 -0.16 -17.47 4.16
C PRO A 407 1.26 -17.86 4.57
N VAL A 408 1.40 -18.88 5.43
CA VAL A 408 2.70 -19.40 5.91
C VAL A 408 3.48 -20.12 4.81
N VAL A 409 2.78 -20.73 3.86
CA VAL A 409 3.40 -21.36 2.68
C VAL A 409 3.18 -20.43 1.49
N ARG A 410 4.26 -19.95 0.88
CA ARG A 410 4.17 -19.14 -0.34
C ARG A 410 3.90 -20.01 -1.57
N GLN A 411 3.28 -19.40 -2.58
CA GLN A 411 3.19 -20.00 -3.90
C GLN A 411 4.27 -19.44 -4.83
N SER A 412 4.67 -20.23 -5.81
CA SER A 412 5.60 -19.84 -6.87
C SER A 412 5.27 -20.56 -8.17
N GLN A 413 5.27 -19.78 -9.25
CA GLN A 413 5.21 -20.28 -10.62
C GLN A 413 6.57 -20.76 -11.12
N ASP A 414 7.67 -20.54 -10.38
CA ASP A 414 8.97 -21.04 -10.78
C ASP A 414 9.00 -22.58 -10.77
N LYS A 415 9.07 -23.16 -11.98
CA LYS A 415 9.12 -24.62 -12.20
C LYS A 415 10.55 -25.16 -12.23
N HIS A 416 11.57 -24.31 -12.11
CA HIS A 416 12.94 -24.76 -12.00
C HIS A 416 13.16 -25.50 -10.69
N LYS A 417 14.12 -26.43 -10.70
CA LYS A 417 14.59 -27.07 -9.47
C LYS A 417 15.38 -26.04 -8.66
N VAL A 418 15.36 -26.21 -7.34
CA VAL A 418 16.20 -25.38 -6.46
C VAL A 418 17.66 -25.59 -6.80
N ASP A 419 18.32 -24.52 -7.21
CA ASP A 419 19.71 -24.53 -7.66
C ASP A 419 20.67 -24.23 -6.51
N LYS A 420 21.95 -24.02 -6.83
CA LYS A 420 22.99 -23.78 -5.83
C LYS A 420 22.77 -22.46 -5.09
N TYR A 421 22.38 -21.41 -5.80
CA TYR A 421 22.09 -20.10 -5.20
C TYR A 421 20.77 -20.08 -4.45
N GLY A 422 19.74 -20.77 -4.94
CA GLY A 422 18.48 -20.96 -4.24
C GLY A 422 18.67 -21.64 -2.89
N LYS A 423 19.51 -22.68 -2.81
CA LYS A 423 19.84 -23.31 -1.52
C LYS A 423 20.49 -22.32 -0.54
N LYS A 424 21.41 -21.50 -1.04
CA LYS A 424 22.14 -20.51 -0.22
C LYS A 424 21.26 -19.35 0.23
N LEU A 425 20.37 -18.89 -0.64
CA LEU A 425 19.37 -17.89 -0.29
C LEU A 425 18.39 -18.42 0.77
N LEU A 426 17.95 -19.68 0.64
CA LEU A 426 17.10 -20.33 1.64
C LEU A 426 17.83 -20.53 2.97
N GLU A 427 19.11 -20.87 2.96
CA GLU A 427 19.95 -20.95 4.17
C GLU A 427 20.05 -19.57 4.85
N LEU A 428 20.34 -18.51 4.09
CA LEU A 428 20.37 -17.13 4.58
C LEU A 428 19.02 -16.74 5.21
N CYS A 429 17.91 -17.02 4.53
CA CYS A 429 16.59 -16.69 5.04
C CYS A 429 16.26 -17.44 6.34
N ARG A 430 16.62 -18.73 6.44
CA ARG A 430 16.42 -19.50 7.68
C ARG A 430 17.28 -18.98 8.83
N SER A 431 18.53 -18.63 8.55
CA SER A 431 19.49 -18.15 9.55
C SER A 431 19.06 -16.81 10.15
N LEU A 432 18.50 -15.93 9.30
CA LEU A 432 18.09 -14.57 9.66
C LEU A 432 16.58 -14.41 9.87
N GLU A 433 15.84 -15.52 9.87
CA GLU A 433 14.37 -15.55 9.98
C GLU A 433 13.66 -14.58 9.01
N LEU A 434 14.15 -14.52 7.78
CA LEU A 434 13.59 -13.68 6.72
C LEU A 434 12.61 -14.48 5.86
N PHE A 435 11.61 -13.79 5.32
CA PHE A 435 10.53 -14.39 4.54
C PHE A 435 10.35 -13.72 3.19
N PHE A 436 10.04 -14.53 2.18
CA PHE A 436 9.72 -14.01 0.86
C PHE A 436 8.36 -13.33 0.88
N VAL A 437 8.25 -12.16 0.26
CA VAL A 437 6.98 -11.46 0.01
C VAL A 437 6.30 -12.01 -1.25
N ASN A 438 7.09 -12.39 -2.26
CA ASN A 438 6.60 -13.01 -3.49
C ASN A 438 5.73 -14.24 -3.17
N GLY A 439 4.55 -14.31 -3.77
CA GLY A 439 3.59 -15.39 -3.55
C GLY A 439 2.74 -15.27 -2.29
N ARG A 440 2.94 -14.25 -1.44
CA ARG A 440 2.25 -14.12 -0.14
C ARG A 440 1.35 -12.90 -0.01
N VAL A 441 1.70 -11.79 -0.65
CA VAL A 441 1.05 -10.48 -0.42
C VAL A 441 0.60 -9.85 -1.73
N GLY A 442 -0.42 -8.99 -1.63
CA GLY A 442 -0.90 -8.17 -2.74
C GLY A 442 -1.49 -8.99 -3.88
N ASN A 443 -1.33 -8.49 -5.10
CA ASN A 443 -1.80 -9.17 -6.31
C ASN A 443 -1.00 -10.44 -6.65
N ASP A 444 0.11 -10.69 -5.95
CA ASP A 444 0.93 -11.89 -6.13
C ASP A 444 0.59 -13.00 -5.11
N ARG A 445 -0.27 -12.71 -4.13
CA ARG A 445 -0.69 -13.65 -3.08
C ARG A 445 -1.29 -14.91 -3.70
N ASP A 446 -0.83 -16.06 -3.19
CA ASP A 446 -1.27 -17.40 -3.61
C ASP A 446 -1.02 -17.71 -5.11
N ILE A 447 -0.18 -16.89 -5.78
CA ILE A 447 0.17 -17.06 -7.21
C ILE A 447 1.68 -17.22 -7.37
N GLY A 448 2.47 -16.24 -6.93
CA GLY A 448 3.93 -16.21 -7.08
C GLY A 448 4.39 -16.12 -8.53
N LEU A 449 3.99 -15.07 -9.22
CA LEU A 449 4.27 -14.79 -10.62
C LEU A 449 5.77 -14.79 -10.92
N THR A 450 6.11 -15.25 -12.13
CA THR A 450 7.48 -15.22 -12.66
C THR A 450 7.97 -13.79 -12.83
N THR A 451 9.20 -13.51 -12.42
CA THR A 451 9.83 -12.17 -12.48
C THR A 451 10.84 -12.06 -13.61
N CYS A 452 11.40 -13.16 -14.11
CA CYS A 452 12.33 -13.17 -15.24
C CYS A 452 12.12 -14.43 -16.09
N ASN A 453 11.79 -14.28 -17.38
CA ASN A 453 11.71 -15.39 -18.36
C ASN A 453 11.26 -16.78 -17.79
N ASN A 454 10.04 -16.86 -17.24
CA ASN A 454 9.45 -18.06 -16.61
C ASN A 454 10.09 -18.56 -15.30
N SER A 455 10.94 -17.77 -14.68
CA SER A 455 11.54 -18.00 -13.36
C SER A 455 11.14 -16.92 -12.37
N VAL A 456 11.35 -17.19 -11.09
CA VAL A 456 11.27 -16.20 -10.02
C VAL A 456 12.68 -16.08 -9.47
N ILE A 457 13.36 -14.98 -9.78
CA ILE A 457 14.73 -14.71 -9.30
C ILE A 457 14.88 -13.28 -8.75
N ASP A 458 13.89 -12.42 -9.04
CA ASP A 458 13.77 -11.09 -8.46
C ASP A 458 12.85 -11.19 -7.24
N TYR A 459 13.39 -10.93 -6.05
CA TYR A 459 12.66 -11.15 -4.80
C TYR A 459 12.54 -9.88 -3.99
N ALA A 460 11.43 -9.79 -3.26
CA ALA A 460 11.32 -9.00 -2.04
C ALA A 460 11.34 -9.95 -0.84
N ILE A 461 12.28 -9.75 0.08
CA ILE A 461 12.53 -10.61 1.24
C ILE A 461 12.60 -9.73 2.47
N VAL A 462 11.81 -10.03 3.51
CA VAL A 462 11.66 -9.12 4.66
C VAL A 462 11.69 -9.85 6.00
N SER A 463 12.07 -9.12 7.04
CA SER A 463 11.87 -9.56 8.42
C SER A 463 10.36 -9.68 8.74
N PRO A 464 9.95 -10.58 9.66
CA PRO A 464 8.54 -10.90 9.90
C PRO A 464 7.70 -9.67 10.29
N ASN A 465 8.24 -8.80 11.14
CA ASN A 465 7.51 -7.61 11.62
C ASN A 465 7.19 -6.62 10.49
N LEU A 466 7.95 -6.62 9.39
CA LEU A 466 7.67 -5.74 8.26
C LEU A 466 6.38 -6.09 7.52
N PHE A 467 5.87 -7.33 7.60
CA PHE A 467 4.58 -7.68 7.00
C PHE A 467 3.42 -6.84 7.54
N ARG A 468 3.51 -6.35 8.78
CA ARG A 468 2.51 -5.43 9.36
C ARG A 468 2.42 -4.12 8.56
N SER A 469 3.54 -3.68 8.01
CA SER A 469 3.67 -2.44 7.22
C SER A 469 3.46 -2.65 5.73
N ILE A 470 3.49 -3.87 5.20
CA ILE A 470 3.25 -4.12 3.78
C ILE A 470 1.76 -3.88 3.48
N VAL A 471 1.52 -2.99 2.52
CA VAL A 471 0.17 -2.64 2.05
C VAL A 471 -0.17 -3.44 0.81
N ASP A 472 0.79 -3.58 -0.10
CA ASP A 472 0.60 -4.26 -1.38
C ASP A 472 1.95 -4.72 -1.94
N PHE A 473 1.91 -5.75 -2.78
CA PHE A 473 3.04 -6.25 -3.53
C PHE A 473 2.59 -6.70 -4.92
N ASN A 474 3.33 -6.29 -5.95
CA ASN A 474 2.96 -6.52 -7.33
C ASN A 474 4.16 -6.99 -8.16
N VAL A 475 3.97 -8.02 -8.97
CA VAL A 475 4.83 -8.33 -10.12
C VAL A 475 4.16 -7.74 -11.35
N LEU A 476 4.77 -6.74 -11.97
CA LEU A 476 4.20 -6.07 -13.14
C LEU A 476 4.33 -6.93 -14.40
N ILE A 477 3.62 -6.55 -15.44
CA ILE A 477 3.72 -7.21 -16.75
C ILE A 477 5.08 -6.85 -17.36
N PHE A 478 5.69 -7.81 -18.07
CA PHE A 478 6.91 -7.58 -18.82
C PHE A 478 6.70 -6.47 -19.86
N ASP A 479 7.61 -5.51 -19.89
CA ASP A 479 7.62 -4.44 -20.89
C ASP A 479 9.05 -4.28 -21.44
N PRO A 480 9.26 -4.48 -22.75
CA PRO A 480 10.59 -4.35 -23.38
C PRO A 480 11.17 -2.93 -23.28
N ILE A 481 10.33 -1.92 -23.02
CA ILE A 481 10.78 -0.56 -22.76
C ILE A 481 11.50 -0.48 -21.40
N LEU A 482 11.12 -1.28 -20.43
CA LEU A 482 11.63 -1.22 -19.05
C LEU A 482 12.85 -2.12 -18.84
N SER A 483 12.82 -3.34 -19.37
CA SER A 483 13.89 -4.33 -19.24
C SER A 483 13.86 -5.29 -20.43
N ASP A 484 14.94 -6.05 -20.62
CA ASP A 484 15.06 -6.97 -21.75
C ASP A 484 14.33 -8.29 -21.49
N ILE A 485 14.32 -8.76 -20.22
CA ILE A 485 13.71 -10.04 -19.82
C ILE A 485 13.07 -10.02 -18.42
N HIS A 486 13.32 -8.99 -17.61
CA HIS A 486 12.81 -8.91 -16.24
C HIS A 486 11.51 -8.12 -16.17
N LYS A 487 10.68 -8.50 -15.21
CA LYS A 487 9.46 -7.80 -14.84
C LYS A 487 9.74 -6.97 -13.59
N PRO A 488 9.28 -5.71 -13.53
CA PRO A 488 9.42 -4.93 -12.31
C PRO A 488 8.59 -5.54 -11.18
N ILE A 489 9.13 -5.56 -9.96
CA ILE A 489 8.36 -5.86 -8.75
C ILE A 489 8.23 -4.59 -7.92
N CYS A 490 7.06 -4.41 -7.30
CA CYS A 490 6.69 -3.21 -6.58
C CYS A 490 6.24 -3.57 -5.17
N LEU A 491 6.85 -2.95 -4.16
CA LEU A 491 6.51 -3.12 -2.76
C LEU A 491 5.94 -1.80 -2.21
N HIS A 492 4.75 -1.85 -1.60
CA HIS A 492 4.14 -0.69 -0.97
C HIS A 492 4.18 -0.84 0.55
N LEU A 493 4.75 0.15 1.23
CA LEU A 493 4.85 0.18 2.70
C LEU A 493 4.01 1.32 3.26
N CYS A 494 3.29 1.08 4.34
CA CYS A 494 2.59 2.11 5.08
C CYS A 494 3.60 2.99 5.85
N THR A 495 3.35 4.29 5.93
CA THR A 495 4.21 5.22 6.67
C THR A 495 3.67 5.49 8.08
N ASN A 496 4.56 5.93 8.97
CA ASN A 496 4.22 6.37 10.32
C ASN A 496 3.83 7.85 10.39
N LEU A 497 3.70 8.52 9.25
CA LEU A 497 3.25 9.92 9.20
C LEU A 497 1.74 9.93 9.45
N THR A 498 1.38 9.90 10.73
CA THR A 498 0.05 10.32 11.17
C THR A 498 -0.08 11.80 10.82
N CYS A 499 -1.13 12.14 10.09
CA CYS A 499 -1.52 13.52 9.88
C CYS A 499 -1.91 14.11 11.25
N VAL A 500 -0.95 14.65 11.98
CA VAL A 500 -1.21 15.48 13.16
C VAL A 500 -1.67 16.84 12.62
N VAL A 501 -2.96 16.96 12.38
CA VAL A 501 -3.62 18.25 12.20
C VAL A 501 -4.15 18.65 13.57
N ASP A 502 -3.29 19.13 14.45
CA ASP A 502 -3.74 19.90 15.61
C ASP A 502 -3.79 21.37 15.19
N VAL A 503 -4.97 21.78 14.72
CA VAL A 503 -5.31 23.19 14.59
C VAL A 503 -5.91 23.63 15.92
N ASP A 504 -5.04 24.00 16.86
CA ASP A 504 -5.46 24.72 18.07
C ASP A 504 -5.75 26.19 17.68
N LEU A 505 -6.97 26.44 17.20
CA LEU A 505 -7.44 27.78 16.83
C LEU A 505 -8.07 28.55 18.00
N ASN A 506 -7.96 28.06 19.25
CA ASN A 506 -8.60 28.71 20.39
C ASN A 506 -7.63 29.02 21.54
N ASN A 507 -7.47 30.32 21.77
CA ASN A 507 -6.86 31.02 22.92
C ASN A 507 -5.33 31.05 22.93
N SER A 508 -4.67 32.21 23.01
CA SER A 508 -5.08 33.40 23.77
C SER A 508 -4.57 34.72 23.16
N TYR A 509 -5.53 35.59 22.81
CA TYR A 509 -5.32 37.03 22.98
C TYR A 509 -5.18 37.31 24.49
N VAL A 510 -3.96 37.48 24.96
CA VAL A 510 -3.69 38.23 26.19
C VAL A 510 -3.15 39.58 25.77
N ASN A 511 -3.89 40.62 26.17
CA ASN A 511 -3.57 42.01 25.95
C ASN A 511 -2.18 42.38 26.46
N ASP A 512 -1.57 43.32 25.73
CA ASP A 512 -0.39 44.08 26.07
C ASP A 512 -0.37 44.57 27.53
N ASN A 513 0.80 44.38 28.18
CA ASN A 513 1.63 45.45 28.74
C ASN A 513 2.77 44.82 29.53
N ASP A 514 3.98 44.79 28.96
CA ASP A 514 5.19 45.21 29.67
C ASP A 514 6.41 45.18 28.73
N MET A 515 7.10 46.32 28.68
CA MET A 515 8.44 46.49 28.14
C MET A 515 9.45 45.78 29.06
N ASP A 516 10.17 44.77 28.58
CA ASP A 516 11.64 44.75 28.60
C ASP A 516 12.24 43.51 27.92
N ASN A 517 13.16 43.79 26.99
CA ASN A 517 14.46 43.16 26.74
C ASN A 517 14.70 41.62 26.83
N THR A 518 15.36 41.15 25.76
CA THR A 518 16.30 40.00 25.62
C THR A 518 15.80 38.62 25.11
N ASN A 519 16.43 38.24 23.98
CA ASN A 519 16.95 36.94 23.56
C ASN A 519 16.07 35.68 23.41
N ASP A 520 16.43 34.95 22.34
CA ASP A 520 16.22 33.52 22.06
C ASP A 520 14.78 33.03 21.81
N SER A 521 14.39 33.07 20.53
CA SER A 521 13.33 32.22 19.98
C SER A 521 13.80 30.76 19.88
N ASN A 522 13.89 30.09 21.03
CA ASN A 522 13.86 28.63 21.09
C ASN A 522 12.40 28.19 20.95
N ILE A 523 12.04 27.71 19.76
CA ILE A 523 10.83 26.91 19.58
C ILE A 523 11.10 25.56 20.25
N VAL A 524 10.58 25.38 21.46
CA VAL A 524 10.60 24.09 22.16
C VAL A 524 9.42 23.27 21.67
N ILE A 525 9.65 22.42 20.67
CA ILE A 525 8.72 21.37 20.28
C ILE A 525 8.84 20.25 21.32
N THR A 526 7.84 20.14 22.21
CA THR A 526 7.78 19.03 23.16
C THR A 526 7.02 17.88 22.49
N LEU A 527 7.76 16.87 22.00
CA LEU A 527 7.19 15.63 21.49
C LEU A 527 6.91 14.69 22.66
N HIS A 528 5.64 14.50 23.01
CA HIS A 528 5.21 13.39 23.85
C HIS A 528 4.73 12.25 22.93
N GLY A 529 5.62 11.31 22.64
CA GLY A 529 5.29 10.07 21.93
C GLY A 529 5.51 8.86 22.83
N GLU A 530 4.46 8.38 23.48
CA GLU A 530 4.43 6.99 23.99
C GLU A 530 3.82 6.11 22.91
N SER A 531 4.55 5.06 22.52
CA SER A 531 4.14 4.11 21.48
C SER A 531 3.14 3.09 22.04
N GLU A 532 1.87 3.24 21.65
CA GLU A 532 0.85 2.19 21.82
C GLU A 532 0.87 1.24 20.62
N SER A 533 0.69 -0.05 20.87
CA SER A 533 0.60 -1.08 19.82
C SER A 533 -0.70 -0.91 19.02
N ILE A 534 -0.60 -0.37 17.81
CA ILE A 534 -1.76 -0.18 16.94
C ILE A 534 -1.91 -1.42 16.05
N VAL A 535 -2.79 -2.34 16.49
CA VAL A 535 -3.55 -3.18 15.56
C VAL A 535 -4.35 -2.24 14.66
N LYS A 536 -4.15 -2.33 13.34
CA LYS A 536 -4.80 -1.53 12.30
C LYS A 536 -6.31 -1.39 12.59
N PRO A 537 -6.85 -0.19 12.81
CA PRO A 537 -8.28 -0.03 12.67
C PRO A 537 -8.51 0.37 11.20
N ILE A 538 -9.18 -0.51 10.45
CA ILE A 538 -9.72 -0.23 9.10
C ILE A 538 -10.76 0.91 9.15
N TRP A 539 -11.05 1.39 10.36
CA TRP A 539 -12.13 2.26 10.73
C TRP A 539 -11.67 3.28 11.78
N ALA A 540 -12.25 4.46 11.83
CA ALA A 540 -11.91 5.46 12.84
C ALA A 540 -12.40 4.93 14.21
N ARG A 541 -11.48 4.46 15.07
CA ARG A 541 -11.80 3.80 16.35
C ARG A 541 -12.55 4.71 17.33
N ASP A 542 -12.40 6.01 17.18
CA ASP A 542 -13.15 7.07 17.85
C ASP A 542 -14.61 7.18 17.37
N ARG A 543 -14.91 6.70 16.14
CA ARG A 543 -16.27 6.66 15.57
C ARG A 543 -16.98 5.32 15.75
N ALA A 544 -16.24 4.24 15.95
CA ALA A 544 -16.36 3.51 17.21
C ALA A 544 -17.79 3.36 17.81
N PRO A 545 -17.97 3.96 18.99
CA PRO A 545 -19.25 3.92 19.69
C PRO A 545 -20.42 4.49 18.88
N VAL A 546 -20.22 5.60 18.16
CA VAL A 546 -21.30 6.32 17.46
C VAL A 546 -21.96 5.46 16.39
N PHE A 547 -21.17 4.76 15.58
CA PHE A 547 -21.72 3.88 14.54
C PHE A 547 -22.35 2.63 15.14
N THR A 548 -21.78 2.04 16.19
CA THR A 548 -22.41 0.90 16.88
C THR A 548 -23.74 1.31 17.52
N GLU A 549 -23.83 2.51 18.09
CA GLU A 549 -25.08 3.08 18.62
C GLU A 549 -26.09 3.41 17.52
N ASN A 550 -25.64 3.75 16.32
CA ASN A 550 -26.49 4.10 15.17
C ASN A 550 -26.85 2.89 14.28
N LEU A 551 -26.36 1.68 14.58
CA LEU A 551 -26.81 0.47 13.90
C LEU A 551 -28.23 0.14 14.38
N ASP A 552 -29.19 0.15 13.45
CA ASP A 552 -30.55 -0.29 13.73
C ASP A 552 -30.64 -1.81 13.68
N ASP A 553 -30.66 -2.43 14.86
CA ASP A 553 -30.82 -3.88 15.05
C ASP A 553 -32.03 -4.43 14.27
N THR A 554 -33.11 -3.64 14.15
CA THR A 554 -34.31 -4.04 13.40
C THR A 554 -34.00 -4.23 11.93
N SER A 555 -33.27 -3.28 11.33
CA SER A 555 -32.87 -3.36 9.92
C SER A 555 -31.90 -4.51 9.67
N ILE A 556 -31.04 -4.83 10.64
CA ILE A 556 -30.11 -5.97 10.57
C ILE A 556 -30.91 -7.29 10.62
N ASP A 557 -31.84 -7.44 11.56
CA ASP A 557 -32.68 -8.63 11.67
C ASP A 557 -33.54 -8.82 10.41
N GLU A 558 -34.09 -7.75 9.83
CA GLU A 558 -34.80 -7.82 8.56
C GLU A 558 -33.91 -8.30 7.40
N LEU A 559 -32.65 -7.83 7.35
CA LEU A 559 -31.67 -8.28 6.37
C LEU A 559 -31.32 -9.76 6.55
N LEU A 560 -31.12 -10.22 7.79
CA LEU A 560 -30.81 -11.62 8.10
C LEU A 560 -31.96 -12.54 7.71
N ASN A 561 -33.20 -12.16 8.03
CA ASN A 561 -34.39 -12.91 7.62
C ASN A 561 -34.50 -12.99 6.08
N LYS A 562 -34.22 -11.90 5.35
CA LYS A 562 -34.17 -11.92 3.89
C LYS A 562 -33.08 -12.86 3.36
N LEU A 563 -31.93 -12.95 4.03
CA LEU A 563 -30.83 -13.83 3.63
C LEU A 563 -31.16 -15.31 3.85
N GLU A 564 -31.87 -15.65 4.93
CA GLU A 564 -32.30 -17.04 5.20
C GLU A 564 -33.32 -17.55 4.17
N ASP A 565 -34.17 -16.65 3.65
CA ASP A 565 -35.19 -16.99 2.65
C ASP A 565 -34.64 -17.12 1.22
N ILE A 566 -33.36 -16.79 0.99
CA ILE A 566 -32.73 -16.85 -0.34
C ILE A 566 -32.26 -18.28 -0.64
N ASP A 567 -32.89 -18.93 -1.63
CA ASP A 567 -32.41 -20.18 -2.22
C ASP A 567 -31.20 -19.91 -3.15
N PRO A 568 -29.97 -20.33 -2.77
CA PRO A 568 -28.78 -20.07 -3.57
C PRO A 568 -28.83 -20.65 -4.99
N GLN A 569 -29.66 -21.68 -5.22
CA GLN A 569 -29.78 -22.33 -6.54
C GLN A 569 -30.74 -21.60 -7.49
N ASN A 570 -31.57 -20.69 -6.99
CA ASN A 570 -32.59 -19.98 -7.78
C ASN A 570 -32.57 -18.46 -7.59
N THR A 571 -31.49 -17.90 -7.04
CA THR A 571 -31.40 -16.45 -6.82
C THR A 571 -31.09 -15.71 -8.12
N ASP A 572 -31.90 -14.71 -8.48
CA ASP A 572 -31.61 -13.82 -9.59
C ASP A 572 -30.78 -12.59 -9.17
N ASN A 573 -30.22 -11.88 -10.16
CA ASN A 573 -29.43 -10.68 -9.90
C ASN A 573 -30.24 -9.55 -9.25
N VAL A 574 -31.57 -9.54 -9.35
CA VAL A 574 -32.40 -8.49 -8.76
C VAL A 574 -32.44 -8.68 -7.25
N THR A 575 -32.66 -9.90 -6.79
CA THR A 575 -32.64 -10.26 -5.36
C THR A 575 -31.27 -9.97 -4.74
N VAL A 576 -30.17 -10.33 -5.40
CA VAL A 576 -28.82 -10.01 -4.91
C VAL A 576 -28.61 -8.49 -4.80
N ASN A 577 -29.01 -7.72 -5.81
CA ASN A 577 -28.87 -6.26 -5.77
C ASN A 577 -29.71 -5.61 -4.67
N ASN A 578 -30.89 -6.15 -4.37
CA ASN A 578 -31.73 -5.64 -3.28
C ASN A 578 -31.06 -5.85 -1.92
N VAL A 579 -30.54 -7.05 -1.65
CA VAL A 579 -29.78 -7.35 -0.43
C VAL A 579 -28.58 -6.42 -0.28
N VAL A 580 -27.82 -6.21 -1.37
CA VAL A 580 -26.68 -5.29 -1.36
C VAL A 580 -27.11 -3.86 -1.05
N ASN A 581 -28.20 -3.38 -1.64
CA ASN A 581 -28.72 -2.04 -1.35
C ASN A 581 -29.18 -1.91 0.11
N ASP A 582 -29.78 -2.95 0.68
CA ASP A 582 -30.18 -2.99 2.09
C ASP A 582 -28.94 -2.90 3.00
N CYS A 583 -27.89 -3.69 2.74
CA CYS A 583 -26.60 -3.59 3.46
C CYS A 583 -26.01 -2.16 3.39
N VAL A 584 -25.99 -1.58 2.18
CA VAL A 584 -25.46 -0.22 1.97
C VAL A 584 -26.27 0.82 2.73
N ASN A 585 -27.59 0.67 2.81
CA ASN A 585 -28.43 1.60 3.56
C ASN A 585 -28.22 1.47 5.06
N ILE A 586 -28.09 0.26 5.60
CA ILE A 586 -27.79 0.03 7.03
C ILE A 586 -26.46 0.71 7.39
N ILE A 587 -25.41 0.45 6.61
CA ILE A 587 -24.09 1.05 6.84
C ILE A 587 -24.14 2.57 6.71
N ARG A 588 -24.84 3.09 5.71
CA ARG A 588 -24.96 4.54 5.49
C ARG A 588 -25.68 5.22 6.64
N ASN A 589 -26.81 4.67 7.09
CA ASN A 589 -27.57 5.22 8.20
C ASN A 589 -26.79 5.15 9.52
N ALA A 590 -25.92 4.15 9.70
CA ALA A 590 -25.04 4.07 10.87
C ALA A 590 -23.87 5.08 10.82
N THR A 591 -23.53 5.60 9.64
CA THR A 591 -22.47 6.62 9.46
C THR A 591 -22.96 8.07 9.42
N GLU A 592 -24.25 8.30 9.13
CA GLU A 592 -24.92 9.61 9.22
C GLU A 592 -25.30 9.90 10.68
#